data_AF-A0A139HCW6-F1
#
_entry.id   AF-A0A139HCW6-F1
#
_cell.length_a   1.000
_cell.length_b   1.000
_cell.length_c   1.000
_cell.angle_alpha   90.00
_cell.angle_beta   90.00
_cell.angle_gamma   90.00
#
_symmetry.space_group_name_H-M   'P 1'
#
loop_
_entity.id
_entity.type
_entity.pdbx_description
1 polymer ?
#
loop_
_entity_poly.entity_id
_entity_poly.type
_entity_poly.pdbx_seq_one_letter_code
_entity_poly.pdbx_strand_id
1 'polypeptide(L)'
;MAPPHVQDQELLKLAEKACVGKSLKQINISRQQQLALKLSILQLAFERWVKCVSKSEDHEPRDSISSQDRREIQGLLEGIASAIKDARAEGDFNEVTMNEPDTDVDEATIPTFSQAESVNGLVAEIGDKVRQLVSFFPESLNAQARMASEDLTAMAPTGDPSKRTLLLSLANACADTEPMLEQAISKETSVQHTYINNRTEGNAKATFGDIFSEGSTRNPSAPGHTYKDNLTKDNAQTHFGDVYGKSPFA
;
A
#
# COMPACT_ATOMS: atom_id res chain seq x y z
N MET A 1 -3.66 11.18 34.56
CA MET A 1 -3.81 10.15 33.52
C MET A 1 -4.99 9.30 33.89
N ALA A 2 -6.13 9.48 33.20
CA ALA A 2 -7.24 8.54 33.33
C ALA A 2 -6.91 7.29 32.49
N PRO A 3 -7.18 6.07 32.98
CA PRO A 3 -6.99 4.88 32.16
C PRO A 3 -7.94 4.92 30.95
N PRO A 4 -7.51 4.45 29.76
CA PRO A 4 -8.38 4.35 28.60
C PRO A 4 -9.62 3.50 28.94
N HIS A 5 -10.77 3.87 28.36
CA HIS A 5 -12.04 3.21 28.63
C HIS A 5 -11.92 1.72 28.26
N VAL A 6 -12.42 0.84 29.13
CA VAL A 6 -12.25 -0.63 29.02
C VAL A 6 -12.70 -1.20 27.66
N GLN A 7 -13.60 -0.50 26.96
CA GLN A 7 -14.12 -0.87 25.64
C GLN A 7 -13.15 -0.56 24.49
N ASP A 8 -12.31 0.47 24.60
CA ASP A 8 -11.37 0.84 23.54
C ASP A 8 -10.11 -0.06 23.56
N GLN A 9 -9.76 -0.62 24.74
CA GLN A 9 -8.66 -1.61 24.87
C GLN A 9 -8.97 -2.99 24.27
N GLU A 10 -10.23 -3.40 24.19
CA GLU A 10 -10.60 -4.69 23.56
C GLU A 10 -10.48 -4.62 22.03
N LEU A 11 -10.81 -3.46 21.44
CA LEU A 11 -10.67 -3.22 20.00
C LEU A 11 -9.19 -3.28 19.56
N LEU A 12 -8.28 -2.75 20.39
CA LEU A 12 -6.84 -2.78 20.13
C LEU A 12 -6.27 -4.20 20.09
N LYS A 13 -6.68 -5.06 21.05
CA LYS A 13 -6.20 -6.44 21.15
C LYS A 13 -6.65 -7.32 19.99
N LEU A 14 -7.82 -7.03 19.42
CA LEU A 14 -8.33 -7.70 18.22
C LEU A 14 -7.48 -7.36 16.99
N ALA A 15 -6.97 -6.12 16.89
CA ALA A 15 -6.16 -5.68 15.76
C ALA A 15 -4.72 -6.21 15.77
N GLU A 16 -4.06 -6.24 16.92
CA GLU A 16 -2.67 -6.71 17.03
C GLU A 16 -2.53 -8.21 16.69
N LYS A 17 -3.57 -9.01 16.94
CA LYS A 17 -3.56 -10.45 16.65
C LYS A 17 -3.58 -10.77 15.15
N ALA A 18 -3.92 -9.81 14.30
CA ALA A 18 -4.05 -10.02 12.85
C ALA A 18 -2.73 -9.85 12.08
N CYS A 19 -1.65 -9.38 12.72
CA CYS A 19 -0.58 -8.72 11.97
C CYS A 19 0.85 -9.22 12.26
N VAL A 20 1.34 -10.24 11.54
CA VAL A 20 2.78 -10.59 11.54
C VAL A 20 3.26 -11.07 10.15
N GLY A 21 4.18 -10.32 9.52
CA GLY A 21 5.32 -10.93 8.80
C GLY A 21 5.69 -10.48 7.37
N LYS A 22 6.90 -9.90 7.25
CA LYS A 22 8.03 -10.13 6.30
C LYS A 22 7.94 -9.83 4.78
N SER A 23 9.14 -9.54 4.23
CA SER A 23 9.51 -8.87 2.97
C SER A 23 9.52 -9.76 1.71
N LEU A 24 9.12 -9.18 0.57
CA LEU A 24 8.99 -9.80 -0.76
C LEU A 24 10.11 -9.38 -1.72
N LYS A 25 10.78 -10.34 -2.36
CA LYS A 25 11.69 -10.12 -3.51
C LYS A 25 11.04 -10.55 -4.83
N GLN A 26 11.39 -9.82 -5.88
CA GLN A 26 11.03 -9.90 -7.32
C GLN A 26 10.58 -11.28 -7.87
N ILE A 27 9.31 -11.42 -8.28
CA ILE A 27 8.78 -12.61 -8.99
C ILE A 27 7.72 -12.17 -10.01
N ASN A 28 7.61 -12.91 -11.12
CA ASN A 28 6.41 -12.93 -11.96
C ASN A 28 5.26 -13.53 -11.14
N ILE A 29 4.52 -12.66 -10.44
CA ILE A 29 3.69 -13.03 -9.31
C ILE A 29 2.54 -13.94 -9.77
N SER A 30 2.48 -15.17 -9.25
CA SER A 30 1.35 -16.07 -9.52
C SER A 30 0.05 -15.45 -9.02
N ARG A 31 -1.10 -15.85 -9.58
CA ARG A 31 -2.41 -15.33 -9.13
C ARG A 31 -2.59 -15.45 -7.61
N GLN A 32 -2.13 -16.55 -7.02
CA GLN A 32 -2.16 -16.77 -5.57
C GLN A 32 -1.27 -15.76 -4.82
N GLN A 33 -0.05 -15.52 -5.32
CA GLN A 33 0.84 -14.53 -4.71
C GLN A 33 0.28 -13.10 -4.84
N GLN A 34 -0.46 -12.77 -5.91
CA GLN A 34 -1.16 -11.49 -6.02
C GLN A 34 -2.27 -11.34 -5.00
N LEU A 35 -3.06 -12.40 -4.78
CA LEU A 35 -4.11 -12.40 -3.75
C LEU A 35 -3.52 -12.25 -2.34
N ALA A 36 -2.45 -12.99 -2.05
CA ALA A 36 -1.71 -12.84 -0.79
C ALA A 36 -1.20 -11.41 -0.61
N LEU A 37 -0.64 -10.80 -1.67
CA LEU A 37 -0.18 -9.42 -1.63
C LEU A 37 -1.32 -8.43 -1.36
N LYS A 38 -2.49 -8.60 -1.99
CA LYS A 38 -3.69 -7.78 -1.73
C LYS A 38 -4.12 -7.86 -0.27
N LEU A 39 -4.14 -9.06 0.30
CA LEU A 39 -4.46 -9.26 1.72
C LEU A 39 -3.44 -8.58 2.65
N SER A 40 -2.14 -8.71 2.36
CA SER A 40 -1.10 -8.00 3.13
C SER A 40 -1.24 -6.48 3.05
N ILE A 41 -1.63 -5.93 1.90
CA ILE A 41 -1.89 -4.49 1.74
C ILE A 41 -3.09 -4.05 2.58
N LEU A 42 -4.18 -4.82 2.57
CA LEU A 42 -5.36 -4.54 3.39
C LEU A 42 -5.05 -4.61 4.89
N GLN A 43 -4.21 -5.56 5.29
CA GLN A 43 -3.71 -5.65 6.66
C GLN A 43 -2.91 -4.38 7.04
N LEU A 44 -1.99 -3.92 6.19
CA LEU A 44 -1.24 -2.68 6.43
C LEU A 44 -2.18 -1.47 6.55
N ALA A 45 -3.20 -1.37 5.70
CA ALA A 45 -4.19 -0.31 5.77
C ALA A 45 -4.95 -0.33 7.10
N PHE A 46 -5.37 -1.51 7.55
CA PHE A 46 -6.02 -1.69 8.83
C PHE A 46 -5.11 -1.31 10.00
N GLU A 47 -3.84 -1.73 10.00
CA GLU A 47 -2.84 -1.33 11.00
C GLU A 47 -2.64 0.20 11.05
N ARG A 48 -2.59 0.87 9.89
CA ARG A 48 -2.50 2.33 9.81
C ARG A 48 -3.71 3.01 10.43
N TRP A 49 -4.90 2.50 10.16
CA TRP A 49 -6.14 2.99 10.75
C TRP A 49 -6.09 2.87 12.28
N VAL A 50 -5.77 1.69 12.81
CA VAL A 50 -5.63 1.46 14.26
C VAL A 50 -4.63 2.43 14.87
N LYS A 51 -3.43 2.56 14.30
CA LYS A 51 -2.40 3.49 14.79
C LYS A 51 -2.86 4.95 14.82
N CYS A 52 -3.69 5.37 13.86
CA CYS A 52 -4.25 6.72 13.86
C CYS A 52 -5.27 6.93 14.96
N VAL A 53 -6.20 5.98 15.10
CA VAL A 53 -7.25 6.06 16.10
C VAL A 53 -6.65 6.04 17.51
N SER A 54 -5.68 5.16 17.79
CA SER A 54 -5.03 5.09 19.12
C SER A 54 -4.28 6.36 19.50
N LYS A 55 -3.61 7.02 18.54
CA LYS A 55 -2.90 8.29 18.80
C LYS A 55 -3.82 9.48 19.02
N SER A 56 -5.07 9.38 18.55
CA SER A 56 -6.06 10.45 18.74
C SER A 56 -6.55 10.55 20.18
N GLU A 57 -6.41 9.49 20.99
CA GLU A 57 -6.84 9.45 22.40
C GLU A 57 -5.93 10.28 23.33
N ASP A 58 -4.72 10.62 22.91
CA ASP A 58 -3.74 11.38 23.71
C ASP A 58 -3.94 12.91 23.65
N HIS A 59 -4.86 13.40 22.81
CA HIS A 59 -5.19 14.82 22.69
C HIS A 59 -6.66 15.04 23.03
N GLU A 60 -6.92 16.10 23.81
CA GLU A 60 -8.21 16.61 24.31
C GLU A 60 -9.46 15.99 23.67
N PRO A 61 -10.46 15.55 24.46
CA PRO A 61 -11.58 14.72 24.02
C PRO A 61 -12.30 15.39 22.85
N ARG A 62 -11.89 15.02 21.63
CA ARG A 62 -12.53 15.42 20.39
C ARG A 62 -13.93 14.85 20.40
N ASP A 63 -14.85 15.61 19.82
CA ASP A 63 -16.26 15.30 19.66
C ASP A 63 -16.48 13.79 19.62
N SER A 64 -16.98 13.27 20.74
CA SER A 64 -17.11 11.85 20.99
C SER A 64 -17.85 11.21 19.84
N ILE A 65 -17.18 10.33 19.10
CA ILE A 65 -17.78 9.45 18.09
C ILE A 65 -19.13 8.99 18.62
N SER A 66 -20.18 9.20 17.82
CA SER A 66 -21.53 8.94 18.30
C SER A 66 -21.69 7.47 18.68
N SER A 67 -22.62 7.17 19.59
CA SER A 67 -22.92 5.78 19.94
C SER A 67 -23.41 4.97 18.73
N GLN A 68 -23.95 5.64 17.70
CA GLN A 68 -24.31 5.03 16.43
C GLN A 68 -23.05 4.64 15.64
N ASP A 69 -22.14 5.59 15.43
CA ASP A 69 -20.89 5.33 14.69
C ASP A 69 -20.05 4.25 15.38
N ARG A 70 -19.99 4.21 16.72
CA ARG A 70 -19.31 3.14 17.47
C ARG A 70 -19.89 1.76 17.18
N ARG A 71 -21.22 1.64 17.09
CA ARG A 71 -21.89 0.37 16.74
C ARG A 71 -21.62 -0.03 15.30
N GLU A 72 -21.57 0.93 14.39
CA GLU A 72 -21.25 0.68 12.98
C GLU A 72 -19.80 0.22 12.82
N ILE A 73 -18.84 0.91 13.46
CA ILE A 73 -17.43 0.50 13.53
C ILE A 73 -17.30 -0.92 14.10
N GLN A 74 -17.98 -1.22 15.21
CA GLN A 74 -17.96 -2.56 15.79
C GLN A 74 -18.50 -3.61 14.81
N GLY A 75 -19.62 -3.34 14.13
CA GLY A 75 -20.18 -4.24 13.12
C GLY A 75 -19.25 -4.47 11.93
N LEU A 76 -18.51 -3.43 11.50
CA LEU A 76 -17.50 -3.57 10.46
C LEU A 76 -16.34 -4.47 10.90
N LEU A 77 -15.83 -4.27 12.12
CA LEU A 77 -14.75 -5.08 12.69
C LEU A 77 -15.15 -6.55 12.87
N GLU A 78 -16.36 -6.80 13.39
CA GLU A 78 -16.94 -8.13 13.49
C GLU A 78 -17.11 -8.78 12.12
N GLY A 79 -17.55 -8.00 11.11
CA GLY A 79 -17.66 -8.44 9.73
C GLY A 79 -16.31 -8.86 9.13
N ILE A 80 -15.24 -8.08 9.35
CA ILE A 80 -13.88 -8.44 8.93
C ILE A 80 -13.43 -9.73 9.61
N ALA A 81 -13.63 -9.83 10.93
CA ALA A 81 -13.25 -11.01 11.71
C ALA A 81 -14.01 -12.28 11.26
N SER A 82 -15.31 -12.17 10.96
CA SER A 82 -16.10 -13.27 10.42
C SER A 82 -15.60 -13.69 9.05
N ALA A 83 -15.41 -12.76 8.12
CA ALA A 83 -14.95 -13.06 6.77
C ALA A 83 -13.59 -13.79 6.78
N ILE A 84 -12.66 -13.37 7.64
CA ILE A 84 -11.37 -14.07 7.82
C ILE A 84 -11.56 -15.46 8.42
N LYS A 85 -12.46 -15.62 9.39
CA LYS A 85 -12.74 -16.91 10.03
C LYS A 85 -13.37 -17.89 9.04
N ASP A 86 -14.31 -17.43 8.24
CA ASP A 86 -15.01 -18.23 7.24
C ASP A 86 -14.03 -18.69 6.16
N ALA A 87 -13.18 -17.78 5.66
CA ALA A 87 -12.10 -18.13 4.72
C ALA A 87 -11.11 -19.18 5.29
N ARG A 88 -10.83 -19.13 6.59
CA ARG A 88 -10.01 -20.17 7.25
C ARG A 88 -10.74 -21.51 7.37
N ALA A 89 -12.03 -21.49 7.66
CA ALA A 89 -12.84 -22.69 7.82
C ALA A 89 -13.07 -23.42 6.49
N GLU A 90 -13.14 -22.68 5.37
CA GLU A 90 -13.28 -23.21 4.02
C GLU A 90 -11.98 -23.83 3.46
N GLY A 91 -10.86 -23.75 4.19
CA GLY A 91 -9.58 -24.31 3.76
C GLY A 91 -8.84 -23.47 2.70
N ASP A 92 -9.29 -22.23 2.45
CA ASP A 92 -8.62 -21.28 1.53
C ASP A 92 -7.26 -20.81 2.05
N PHE A 93 -6.94 -21.07 3.33
CA PHE A 93 -5.67 -20.77 3.99
C PHE A 93 -4.97 -22.00 4.55
N ASN A 94 -5.15 -23.18 3.96
CA ASN A 94 -4.25 -24.28 4.31
C ASN A 94 -2.81 -23.86 4.00
N GLU A 95 -2.03 -23.85 5.07
CA GLU A 95 -0.65 -23.45 5.21
C GLU A 95 0.15 -23.80 3.95
N VAL A 96 0.46 -22.81 3.11
CA VAL A 96 1.49 -22.93 2.08
C VAL A 96 2.82 -22.95 2.83
N THR A 97 3.12 -24.07 3.48
CA THR A 97 4.49 -24.41 3.84
C THR A 97 5.22 -24.61 2.53
N MET A 98 6.02 -23.61 2.13
CA MET A 98 7.05 -23.83 1.12
C MET A 98 8.07 -24.77 1.75
N ASN A 99 7.80 -26.08 1.69
CA ASN A 99 8.79 -27.09 1.98
C ASN A 99 9.97 -26.85 1.03
N GLU A 100 11.18 -26.82 1.61
CA GLU A 100 12.41 -26.71 0.85
C GLU A 100 12.44 -27.79 -0.25
N PRO A 101 12.99 -27.49 -1.45
CA PRO A 101 12.95 -28.41 -2.58
C PRO A 101 13.98 -29.51 -2.37
N ASP A 102 13.65 -30.49 -1.53
CA ASP A 102 14.34 -31.78 -1.52
C ASP A 102 13.59 -32.75 -2.44
N THR A 103 14.23 -32.98 -3.59
CA THR A 103 14.33 -34.24 -4.35
C THR A 103 13.08 -35.13 -4.47
N ASP A 104 12.66 -35.30 -5.71
CA ASP A 104 11.85 -36.41 -6.24
C ASP A 104 10.52 -36.67 -5.52
N VAL A 105 9.49 -35.91 -5.89
CA VAL A 105 8.11 -36.25 -5.57
C VAL A 105 7.26 -36.21 -6.84
N ASP A 106 6.60 -37.34 -7.08
CA ASP A 106 5.62 -37.59 -8.13
C ASP A 106 4.60 -36.46 -8.26
N GLU A 107 4.14 -36.29 -9.51
CA GLU A 107 3.11 -35.38 -10.02
C GLU A 107 1.76 -35.56 -9.28
N ALA A 108 1.70 -35.21 -8.00
CA ALA A 108 0.55 -35.32 -7.14
C ALA A 108 -0.14 -33.96 -7.01
N THR A 109 -1.23 -33.83 -7.77
CA THR A 109 -2.42 -33.01 -7.47
C THR A 109 -2.15 -31.57 -7.03
N ILE A 110 -1.91 -30.70 -8.01
CA ILE A 110 -2.06 -29.26 -7.84
C ILE A 110 -3.54 -28.96 -7.55
N PRO A 111 -3.93 -28.38 -6.39
CA PRO A 111 -5.33 -28.07 -6.08
C PRO A 111 -5.89 -27.11 -7.13
N THR A 112 -6.93 -27.55 -7.82
CA THR A 112 -7.45 -26.88 -9.02
C THR A 112 -8.56 -25.88 -8.65
N PHE A 113 -8.23 -24.58 -8.75
CA PHE A 113 -9.03 -23.47 -9.30
C PHE A 113 -10.50 -23.19 -8.91
N SER A 114 -11.06 -23.78 -7.84
CA SER A 114 -12.37 -23.34 -7.28
C SER A 114 -12.29 -22.19 -6.26
N GLN A 115 -11.10 -21.84 -5.78
CA GLN A 115 -10.88 -20.93 -4.63
C GLN A 115 -10.52 -19.49 -5.02
N ALA A 116 -10.28 -19.21 -6.29
CA ALA A 116 -9.79 -17.89 -6.69
C ALA A 116 -10.91 -16.83 -6.78
N GLU A 117 -12.17 -17.25 -6.89
CA GLU A 117 -13.34 -16.37 -6.82
C GLU A 117 -13.74 -16.08 -5.37
N SER A 118 -13.66 -17.08 -4.47
CA SER A 118 -13.89 -16.89 -3.03
C SER A 118 -12.88 -15.91 -2.42
N VAL A 119 -11.59 -16.05 -2.72
CA VAL A 119 -10.56 -15.14 -2.20
C VAL A 119 -10.66 -13.74 -2.80
N ASN A 120 -11.01 -13.60 -4.08
CA ASN A 120 -11.29 -12.29 -4.67
C ASN A 120 -12.50 -11.60 -4.00
N GLY A 121 -13.55 -12.37 -3.72
CA GLY A 121 -14.72 -11.91 -2.96
C GLY A 121 -14.34 -11.45 -1.56
N LEU A 122 -13.52 -12.23 -0.85
CA LEU A 122 -12.98 -11.89 0.46
C LEU A 122 -12.16 -10.59 0.44
N VAL A 123 -11.25 -10.44 -0.53
CA VAL A 123 -10.44 -9.23 -0.68
C VAL A 123 -11.31 -8.00 -0.93
N ALA A 124 -12.33 -8.12 -1.79
CA ALA A 124 -13.27 -7.03 -2.04
C ALA A 124 -14.08 -6.68 -0.78
N GLU A 125 -14.62 -7.68 -0.09
CA GLU A 125 -15.40 -7.49 1.13
C GLU A 125 -14.57 -6.83 2.25
N ILE A 126 -13.35 -7.33 2.51
CA ILE A 126 -12.47 -6.74 3.53
C ILE A 126 -12.06 -5.33 3.11
N GLY A 127 -11.72 -5.12 1.85
CA GLY A 127 -11.38 -3.80 1.31
C GLY A 127 -12.48 -2.77 1.51
N ASP A 128 -13.73 -3.13 1.22
CA ASP A 128 -14.89 -2.26 1.45
C ASP A 128 -15.08 -1.91 2.92
N LYS A 129 -14.94 -2.88 3.83
CA LYS A 129 -15.08 -2.62 5.27
C LYS A 129 -13.94 -1.74 5.79
N VAL A 130 -12.69 -1.95 5.35
CA VAL A 130 -11.54 -1.11 5.71
C VAL A 130 -11.73 0.32 5.20
N ARG A 131 -12.21 0.50 3.96
CA ARG A 131 -12.53 1.85 3.43
C ARG A 131 -13.60 2.56 4.27
N GLN A 132 -14.64 1.84 4.68
CA GLN A 132 -15.68 2.39 5.56
C GLN A 132 -15.10 2.78 6.92
N LEU A 133 -14.26 1.95 7.54
CA LEU A 133 -13.57 2.29 8.80
C LEU A 133 -12.75 3.58 8.68
N VAL A 134 -12.01 3.75 7.60
CA VAL A 134 -11.23 4.97 7.33
C VAL A 134 -12.14 6.20 7.21
N SER A 135 -13.35 6.06 6.66
CA SER A 135 -14.28 7.17 6.47
C SER A 135 -14.84 7.76 7.77
N PHE A 136 -14.86 7.00 8.87
CA PHE A 136 -15.27 7.49 10.19
C PHE A 136 -14.27 8.46 10.83
N PHE A 137 -13.03 8.52 10.32
CA PHE A 137 -11.95 9.33 10.90
C PHE A 137 -11.28 10.21 9.83
N PRO A 138 -12.00 11.15 9.20
CA PRO A 138 -11.47 11.96 8.10
C PRO A 138 -10.23 12.79 8.49
N GLU A 139 -10.10 13.17 9.76
CA GLU A 139 -8.95 13.87 10.31
C GLU A 139 -7.68 13.02 10.33
N SER A 140 -7.81 11.69 10.28
CA SER A 140 -6.69 10.76 10.22
C SER A 140 -6.14 10.58 8.79
N LEU A 141 -6.85 11.02 7.75
CA LEU A 141 -6.48 10.75 6.35
C LEU A 141 -5.07 11.22 6.01
N ASN A 142 -4.67 12.41 6.48
CA ASN A 142 -3.31 12.94 6.26
C ASN A 142 -2.24 12.08 6.95
N ALA A 143 -2.52 11.62 8.18
CA ALA A 143 -1.59 10.75 8.91
C ALA A 143 -1.48 9.37 8.26
N GLN A 144 -2.60 8.80 7.82
CA GLN A 144 -2.63 7.54 7.10
C GLN A 144 -1.91 7.62 5.74
N ALA A 145 -2.12 8.68 4.96
CA ALA A 145 -1.43 8.88 3.68
C ALA A 145 0.09 9.04 3.85
N ARG A 146 0.53 9.73 4.91
CA ARG A 146 1.95 9.80 5.29
C ARG A 146 2.49 8.41 5.63
N MET A 147 1.79 7.65 6.48
CA MET A 147 2.20 6.29 6.83
C MET A 147 2.21 5.35 5.63
N ALA A 148 1.27 5.47 4.69
CA ALA A 148 1.28 4.69 3.45
C ALA A 148 2.55 4.98 2.60
N SER A 149 3.02 6.23 2.61
CA SER A 149 4.28 6.60 1.94
C SER A 149 5.52 6.03 2.67
N GLU A 150 5.48 5.99 4.00
CA GLU A 150 6.51 5.35 4.83
C GLU A 150 6.55 3.83 4.59
N ASP A 151 5.38 3.17 4.55
CA ASP A 151 5.23 1.75 4.25
C ASP A 151 5.76 1.43 2.84
N LEU A 152 5.44 2.26 1.85
CA LEU A 152 5.98 2.12 0.49
C LEU A 152 7.51 2.18 0.48
N THR A 153 8.08 3.14 1.21
CA THR A 153 9.54 3.30 1.32
C THR A 153 10.17 2.08 2.00
N ALA A 154 9.52 1.50 3.00
CA ALA A 154 9.98 0.30 3.68
C ALA A 154 9.88 -0.95 2.80
N MET A 155 8.80 -1.08 2.02
CA MET A 155 8.60 -2.21 1.10
C MET A 155 9.52 -2.13 -0.12
N ALA A 156 9.71 -0.94 -0.67
CA ALA A 156 10.47 -0.70 -1.90
C ALA A 156 11.58 0.36 -1.70
N PRO A 157 12.64 0.03 -0.93
CA PRO A 157 13.66 1.00 -0.54
C PRO A 157 14.39 1.62 -1.73
N THR A 158 14.79 2.88 -1.57
CA THR A 158 15.63 3.57 -2.56
C THR A 158 16.93 2.81 -2.78
N GLY A 159 17.27 2.59 -4.05
CA GLY A 159 18.48 1.86 -4.46
C GLY A 159 18.28 0.34 -4.60
N ASP A 160 17.11 -0.20 -4.26
CA ASP A 160 16.82 -1.61 -4.53
C ASP A 160 16.65 -1.84 -6.04
N PRO A 161 17.47 -2.72 -6.68
CA PRO A 161 17.35 -3.03 -8.11
C PRO A 161 15.98 -3.64 -8.47
N SER A 162 15.28 -4.20 -7.48
CA SER A 162 13.96 -4.80 -7.61
C SER A 162 12.80 -3.83 -7.46
N LYS A 163 13.07 -2.59 -7.04
CA LYS A 163 12.08 -1.56 -6.72
C LYS A 163 11.04 -1.40 -7.83
N ARG A 164 11.45 -1.27 -9.09
CA ARG A 164 10.51 -1.06 -10.21
C ARG A 164 9.51 -2.20 -10.35
N THR A 165 9.98 -3.45 -10.33
CA THR A 165 9.09 -4.62 -10.44
C THR A 165 8.18 -4.72 -9.24
N LEU A 166 8.70 -4.45 -8.04
CA LEU A 166 7.89 -4.46 -6.83
C LEU A 166 6.81 -3.37 -6.86
N LEU A 167 7.13 -2.15 -7.29
CA LEU A 167 6.17 -1.05 -7.44
C LEU A 167 5.06 -1.39 -8.44
N LEU A 168 5.37 -2.06 -9.55
CA LEU A 168 4.35 -2.53 -10.50
C LEU A 168 3.43 -3.59 -9.88
N SER A 169 4.01 -4.54 -9.16
CA SER A 169 3.23 -5.55 -8.44
C SER A 169 2.35 -4.95 -7.34
N LEU A 170 2.88 -3.99 -6.59
CA LEU A 170 2.13 -3.25 -5.57
C LEU A 170 1.02 -2.41 -6.21
N ALA A 171 1.28 -1.72 -7.32
CA ALA A 171 0.25 -0.94 -8.03
C ALA A 171 -0.93 -1.82 -8.44
N ASN A 172 -0.66 -2.98 -9.04
CA ASN A 172 -1.70 -3.93 -9.43
C ASN A 172 -2.48 -4.50 -8.24
N ALA A 173 -1.80 -4.69 -7.10
CA ALA A 173 -2.45 -5.20 -5.90
C ALA A 173 -3.29 -4.12 -5.20
N CYS A 174 -2.80 -2.88 -5.14
CA CYS A 174 -3.51 -1.75 -4.52
C CYS A 174 -4.72 -1.29 -5.32
N ALA A 175 -4.72 -1.52 -6.65
CA ALA A 175 -5.83 -1.18 -7.53
C ALA A 175 -7.16 -1.63 -6.92
N ASP A 176 -8.04 -0.65 -6.70
CA ASP A 176 -9.38 -0.78 -6.11
C ASP A 176 -9.47 -1.26 -4.65
N THR A 177 -8.34 -1.55 -4.00
CA THR A 177 -8.31 -2.04 -2.60
C THR A 177 -7.78 -1.01 -1.62
N GLU A 178 -6.71 -0.29 -1.96
CA GLU A 178 -6.01 0.59 -1.03
C GLU A 178 -5.55 1.88 -1.75
N PRO A 179 -6.38 2.95 -1.70
CA PRO A 179 -6.15 4.14 -2.49
C PRO A 179 -4.98 5.02 -1.99
N MET A 180 -4.59 4.92 -0.72
CA MET A 180 -3.53 5.78 -0.17
C MET A 180 -2.13 5.33 -0.57
N LEU A 181 -1.90 4.02 -0.56
CA LEU A 181 -0.71 3.34 -1.02
C LEU A 181 -0.66 3.37 -2.55
N GLU A 182 -1.79 3.21 -3.24
CA GLU A 182 -1.85 3.48 -4.69
C GLU A 182 -1.41 4.91 -5.01
N GLN A 183 -1.92 5.90 -4.25
CA GLN A 183 -1.48 7.28 -4.40
C GLN A 183 0.01 7.46 -4.10
N ALA A 184 0.53 6.83 -3.04
CA ALA A 184 1.96 6.86 -2.72
C ALA A 184 2.81 6.27 -3.86
N ILE A 185 2.38 5.14 -4.44
CA ILE A 185 3.06 4.50 -5.59
C ILE A 185 3.03 5.41 -6.81
N SER A 186 1.91 6.10 -7.06
CA SER A 186 1.80 7.03 -8.19
C SER A 186 2.73 8.24 -8.06
N LYS A 187 2.99 8.69 -6.83
CA LYS A 187 3.93 9.78 -6.51
C LYS A 187 5.38 9.34 -6.58
N GLU A 188 5.65 8.05 -6.54
CA GLU A 188 7.00 7.51 -6.63
C GLU A 188 7.53 7.68 -8.06
N THR A 189 8.35 8.71 -8.27
CA THR A 189 8.91 9.10 -9.58
C THR A 189 9.80 8.02 -10.22
N SER A 190 10.15 6.96 -9.46
CA SER A 190 11.10 5.93 -9.87
C SER A 190 10.50 4.81 -10.73
N VAL A 191 9.18 4.73 -10.93
CA VAL A 191 8.63 3.62 -11.74
C VAL A 191 8.98 3.78 -13.21
N GLN A 192 9.14 5.02 -13.66
CA GLN A 192 9.34 5.37 -15.07
C GLN A 192 10.76 5.91 -15.32
N HIS A 193 11.30 6.74 -14.43
CA HIS A 193 12.60 7.35 -14.64
C HIS A 193 13.70 6.76 -13.74
N THR A 194 14.88 6.54 -14.32
CA THR A 194 16.07 6.08 -13.63
C THR A 194 17.14 7.17 -13.68
N TYR A 195 17.67 7.56 -12.54
CA TYR A 195 18.66 8.64 -12.42
C TYR A 195 19.98 8.09 -11.88
N ILE A 196 21.05 8.12 -12.67
CA ILE A 196 22.34 7.52 -12.33
C ILE A 196 23.42 8.60 -12.41
N ASN A 197 24.10 8.87 -11.29
CA ASN A 197 25.25 9.79 -11.22
C ASN A 197 24.99 11.21 -11.79
N ASN A 198 23.76 11.69 -11.77
CA ASN A 198 23.46 13.05 -12.22
C ASN A 198 23.93 14.06 -11.16
N ARG A 199 24.57 15.15 -11.60
CA ARG A 199 25.15 16.19 -10.73
C ARG A 199 24.64 17.57 -11.10
N THR A 200 24.46 18.42 -10.10
CA THR A 200 24.13 19.84 -10.25
C THR A 200 25.16 20.65 -9.48
N GLU A 201 25.80 21.61 -10.14
CA GLU A 201 26.91 22.41 -9.60
C GLU A 201 26.67 23.92 -9.83
N GLY A 202 27.28 24.77 -9.00
CA GLY A 202 27.13 26.22 -9.09
C GLY A 202 25.76 26.71 -8.62
N ASN A 203 25.14 27.61 -9.37
CA ASN A 203 23.80 28.14 -9.12
C ASN A 203 22.71 27.42 -9.94
N ALA A 204 23.05 26.25 -10.51
CA ALA A 204 22.14 25.51 -11.37
C ALA A 204 20.98 24.90 -10.56
N LYS A 205 19.86 24.68 -11.24
CA LYS A 205 18.70 23.99 -10.69
C LYS A 205 18.36 22.79 -11.56
N ALA A 206 18.23 21.63 -10.94
CA ALA A 206 17.70 20.44 -11.58
C ALA A 206 16.42 19.99 -10.86
N THR A 207 15.38 19.71 -11.63
CA THR A 207 14.17 19.03 -11.15
C THR A 207 14.12 17.62 -11.72
N PHE A 208 13.72 16.66 -10.90
CA PHE A 208 13.67 15.25 -11.24
C PHE A 208 12.25 14.72 -10.97
N GLY A 209 11.75 13.87 -11.86
CA GLY A 209 10.39 13.35 -11.82
C GLY A 209 9.46 14.07 -12.77
N ASP A 210 8.22 13.62 -12.84
CA ASP A 210 7.24 14.17 -13.78
C ASP A 210 6.58 15.45 -13.25
N ILE A 211 6.23 16.36 -14.16
CA ILE A 211 5.43 17.55 -13.86
C ILE A 211 4.02 17.38 -14.41
N PHE A 212 3.02 17.63 -13.56
CA PHE A 212 1.61 17.60 -13.92
C PHE A 212 1.03 19.01 -13.84
N SER A 213 0.58 19.56 -14.97
CA SER A 213 -0.26 20.75 -14.95
C SER A 213 -1.63 20.43 -14.37
N GLU A 214 -2.32 21.44 -13.84
CA GLU A 214 -3.70 21.30 -13.35
C GLU A 214 -4.60 20.65 -14.41
N GLY A 215 -5.37 19.63 -13.99
CA GLY A 215 -6.26 18.86 -14.86
C GLY A 215 -5.57 17.84 -15.78
N SER A 216 -4.24 17.72 -15.75
CA SER A 216 -3.52 16.74 -16.56
C SER A 216 -3.37 15.41 -15.83
N THR A 217 -3.57 14.31 -16.55
CA THR A 217 -3.37 12.95 -16.03
C THR A 217 -2.18 12.30 -16.70
N ARG A 218 -1.45 11.48 -15.93
CA ARG A 218 -0.35 10.66 -16.43
C ARG A 218 -0.85 9.67 -17.48
N ASN A 219 -0.05 9.41 -18.52
CA ASN A 219 -0.22 8.22 -19.34
C ASN A 219 0.58 7.07 -18.70
N PRO A 220 -0.07 6.06 -18.08
CA PRO A 220 0.65 4.98 -17.40
C PRO A 220 1.46 4.10 -18.38
N SER A 221 1.18 4.18 -19.68
CA SER A 221 1.93 3.49 -20.74
C SER A 221 3.08 4.31 -21.32
N ALA A 222 3.33 5.52 -20.80
CA ALA A 222 4.45 6.33 -21.27
C ALA A 222 5.79 5.62 -20.98
N PRO A 223 6.75 5.69 -21.92
CA PRO A 223 8.03 5.02 -21.77
C PRO A 223 8.83 5.62 -20.62
N GLY A 224 9.61 4.78 -19.95
CA GLY A 224 10.58 5.22 -18.97
C GLY A 224 11.79 5.92 -19.60
N HIS A 225 12.42 6.84 -18.85
CA HIS A 225 13.68 7.45 -19.27
C HIS A 225 14.81 7.16 -18.29
N THR A 226 15.99 6.86 -18.84
CA THR A 226 17.21 6.74 -18.03
C THR A 226 18.06 7.98 -18.26
N TYR A 227 18.27 8.74 -17.21
CA TYR A 227 19.16 9.91 -17.18
C TYR A 227 20.43 9.52 -16.46
N LYS A 228 21.54 9.40 -17.21
CA LYS A 228 22.82 8.93 -16.70
C LYS A 228 23.93 9.95 -16.95
N ASP A 229 24.74 10.19 -15.92
CA ASP A 229 25.94 11.03 -15.95
C ASP A 229 25.67 12.47 -16.43
N ASN A 230 24.46 12.99 -16.21
CA ASN A 230 24.12 14.37 -16.58
C ASN A 230 24.76 15.37 -15.61
N LEU A 231 25.20 16.50 -16.14
CA LEU A 231 25.82 17.58 -15.39
C LEU A 231 25.11 18.90 -15.69
N THR A 232 24.48 19.49 -14.67
CA THR A 232 23.84 20.80 -14.76
C THR A 232 24.74 21.83 -14.05
N LYS A 233 25.12 22.91 -14.73
CA LYS A 233 26.16 23.86 -14.27
C LYS A 233 25.74 25.34 -14.39
N ASP A 234 26.50 26.18 -13.71
CA ASP A 234 26.41 27.64 -13.74
C ASP A 234 25.03 28.15 -13.32
N ASN A 235 24.25 28.73 -14.24
CA ASN A 235 22.89 29.23 -13.97
C ASN A 235 21.83 28.43 -14.74
N ALA A 236 22.15 27.22 -15.19
CA ALA A 236 21.24 26.39 -15.96
C ALA A 236 20.05 25.89 -15.11
N GLN A 237 18.89 25.77 -15.76
CA GLN A 237 17.71 25.12 -15.20
C GLN A 237 17.35 23.94 -16.09
N THR A 238 17.33 22.74 -15.51
CA THR A 238 17.05 21.51 -16.24
C THR A 238 15.94 20.72 -15.55
N HIS A 239 15.14 20.06 -16.37
CA HIS A 239 14.12 19.12 -15.94
C HIS A 239 14.42 17.74 -16.51
N PHE A 240 14.43 16.73 -15.65
CA PHE A 240 14.59 15.32 -16.03
C PHE A 240 13.32 14.57 -15.62
N GLY A 241 12.40 14.43 -16.58
CA GLY A 241 11.12 13.77 -16.42
C GLY A 241 10.17 14.14 -17.56
N ASP A 242 8.97 13.59 -17.51
CA ASP A 242 7.90 13.93 -18.45
C ASP A 242 7.12 15.15 -17.95
N VAL A 243 6.66 15.97 -18.90
CA VAL A 243 5.77 17.10 -18.60
C VAL A 243 4.39 16.82 -19.21
N TYR A 244 3.40 16.64 -18.35
CA TYR A 244 2.02 16.38 -18.73
C TYR A 244 1.20 17.67 -18.65
N GLY A 245 0.75 18.15 -19.80
CA GLY A 245 -0.05 19.37 -19.91
C GLY A 245 0.74 20.56 -20.46
N LYS A 246 0.42 21.76 -19.96
CA LYS A 246 1.08 23.00 -20.38
C LYS A 246 2.46 23.08 -19.72
N SER A 247 3.51 23.04 -20.53
CA SER A 247 4.88 23.13 -20.04
C SER A 247 5.10 24.43 -19.25
N PRO A 248 5.62 24.37 -18.00
CA PRO A 248 6.03 25.55 -17.26
C PRO A 248 7.34 26.16 -17.80
N PHE A 249 7.98 25.49 -18.78
CA PHE A 249 9.22 25.90 -19.42
C PHE A 249 9.02 26.57 -20.78
N ALA A 250 7.78 26.64 -21.26
CA ALA A 250 7.40 27.24 -22.54
C ALA A 250 7.04 28.72 -22.42
#